data_AF-A0A6A6Z3H9-F1
#
_entry.id   AF-A0A6A6Z3H9-F1
#
_cell.length_a   1.000
_cell.length_b   1.000
_cell.length_c   1.000
_cell.angle_alpha   90.00
_cell.angle_beta   90.00
_cell.angle_gamma   90.00
#
_symmetry.space_group_name_H-M   'P 1'
#
loop_
_entity.id
_entity.type
_entity.pdbx_description
1 polymer ?
#
loop_
_entity_poly.entity_id
_entity_poly.type
_entity_poly.pdbx_seq_one_letter_code
_entity_poly.pdbx_strand_id
1 'polypeptide(L)'
;MALLPPQRLAPAASRSATRWLFGRGKYNLERAPRALYTTREIATNISVAEPAVDFPDASTGISTAEQPSSQGSRREAVKAAKPFSDFLTDAFNRQHDYLRISITERCNLRCLYCMPEEGVPLSPQSHLLTTPEIYYLSSLFVNQGVTKIRLTGGEPTVRRDILPLMQKIGSLRPRGLRELAITTNGISLHRKLDAMVDAGLTGVNLSLDTLDPFQFQIMTRRKGFDAVMRSVDRILEMKSLGADLKLKINCVVMRGLNERDILPFVELGREKDIEVRFIEYMPFDGNKWSKGKMISYKEMLDLIRAKYPGLKQVQGHNNDTSKTWEVPGFLGKIGFITSMTHNFCGTCNRLRITSDGNLKVCLFGNAEVSLRDLLRQDNNGKPIDEEAFEAIKKMEMDRRQGLLGDGTALGWGQRERELLDVIGAAVKRKKEKHAGMGELENMKNRPMILIGG
;
A
#
# COMPACT_ATOMS: atom_id res chain seq x y z
N MET A 1 36.23 -40.18 -48.63
CA MET A 1 37.13 -39.27 -47.89
C MET A 1 36.36 -38.79 -46.66
N ALA A 2 36.31 -39.51 -45.53
CA ALA A 2 37.40 -39.89 -44.61
C ALA A 2 38.11 -38.61 -44.09
N LEU A 3 38.21 -38.28 -42.80
CA LEU A 3 38.24 -39.06 -41.55
C LEU A 3 37.93 -38.17 -40.32
N LEU A 4 37.38 -38.82 -39.28
CA LEU A 4 37.31 -38.40 -37.88
C LEU A 4 38.61 -38.86 -37.12
N PRO A 5 38.79 -38.63 -35.80
CA PRO A 5 39.97 -38.06 -35.12
C PRO A 5 40.93 -39.10 -34.50
N PRO A 6 41.85 -38.70 -33.58
CA PRO A 6 41.74 -39.14 -32.16
C PRO A 6 42.14 -38.04 -31.13
N GLN A 7 41.57 -37.95 -29.92
CA GLN A 7 41.86 -38.71 -28.66
C GLN A 7 43.36 -38.77 -28.34
N ARG A 8 43.93 -38.56 -27.13
CA ARG A 8 43.58 -38.78 -25.71
C ARG A 8 44.86 -38.31 -24.93
N LEU A 9 44.87 -37.82 -23.69
CA LEU A 9 44.96 -38.60 -22.43
C LEU A 9 45.30 -37.65 -21.26
N ALA A 10 44.73 -37.95 -20.08
CA ALA A 10 45.10 -37.42 -18.78
C ALA A 10 46.45 -37.99 -18.27
N PRO A 11 46.92 -37.53 -17.09
CA PRO A 11 46.89 -38.46 -15.95
C PRO A 11 46.38 -37.87 -14.62
N ALA A 12 45.92 -38.80 -13.78
CA ALA A 12 45.57 -38.70 -12.36
C ALA A 12 46.83 -38.41 -11.48
N ALA A 13 46.84 -38.20 -10.16
CA ALA A 13 45.97 -38.39 -9.00
C ALA A 13 46.51 -37.44 -7.89
N SER A 14 45.79 -37.02 -6.84
CA SER A 14 45.81 -37.71 -5.54
C SER A 14 45.17 -36.84 -4.44
N ARG A 15 44.07 -37.35 -3.86
CA ARG A 15 43.66 -37.37 -2.44
C ARG A 15 44.10 -36.24 -1.48
N SER A 16 43.12 -35.54 -0.90
CA SER A 16 42.95 -35.55 0.57
C SER A 16 41.47 -35.39 0.93
N ALA A 17 40.99 -36.30 1.77
CA ALA A 17 39.69 -36.28 2.42
C ALA A 17 39.92 -35.87 3.87
N THR A 18 39.15 -34.91 4.37
CA THR A 18 39.07 -34.67 5.82
C THR A 18 37.62 -34.80 6.26
N ARG A 19 37.40 -35.93 6.93
CA ARG A 19 36.22 -36.40 7.60
C ARG A 19 36.18 -35.70 8.96
N TRP A 20 35.09 -35.01 9.30
CA TRP A 20 34.80 -34.62 10.68
C TRP A 20 33.49 -35.29 11.10
N LEU A 21 33.60 -36.23 12.03
CA LEU A 21 32.48 -36.92 12.65
C LEU A 21 32.70 -37.01 14.16
N PHE A 22 31.61 -36.69 14.87
CA PHE A 22 31.20 -37.02 16.23
C PHE A 22 31.80 -36.28 17.44
N GLY A 23 30.90 -35.56 18.11
CA GLY A 23 30.87 -35.34 19.55
C GLY A 23 29.42 -35.26 20.03
N ARG A 24 28.93 -36.35 20.62
CA ARG A 24 27.62 -36.47 21.30
C ARG A 24 27.62 -35.65 22.59
N GLY A 25 26.55 -34.92 22.87
CA GLY A 25 26.25 -34.32 24.18
C GLY A 25 24.75 -34.37 24.45
N LYS A 26 24.35 -35.26 25.36
CA LYS A 26 22.97 -35.46 25.84
C LYS A 26 22.57 -34.30 26.76
N TYR A 27 21.36 -33.76 26.60
CA TYR A 27 20.67 -33.06 27.68
C TYR A 27 19.22 -33.52 27.79
N ASN A 28 18.78 -33.57 29.03
CA ASN A 28 17.74 -34.44 29.57
C ASN A 28 16.31 -34.06 29.18
N LEU A 29 15.52 -35.12 29.07
CA LEU A 29 14.07 -35.18 29.16
C LEU A 29 13.64 -34.79 30.58
N GLU A 30 12.76 -33.80 30.74
CA GLU A 30 11.80 -33.81 31.84
C GLU A 30 10.41 -33.41 31.33
N ARG A 31 9.44 -34.17 31.85
CA ARG A 31 8.03 -34.24 31.50
C ARG A 31 7.25 -33.06 32.08
N ALA A 32 6.20 -32.65 31.38
CA ALA A 32 4.98 -32.17 32.04
C ALA A 32 3.75 -32.82 31.36
N PRO A 33 2.71 -33.23 32.12
CA PRO A 33 1.82 -34.30 31.70
C PRO A 33 0.55 -33.83 30.99
N ARG A 34 0.05 -34.75 30.15
CA ARG A 34 -1.32 -34.77 29.60
C ARG A 34 -2.35 -34.86 30.73
N ALA A 35 -3.38 -34.02 30.69
CA ALA A 35 -4.63 -34.26 31.39
C ALA A 35 -5.67 -34.82 30.41
N LEU A 36 -6.30 -35.89 30.87
CA LEU A 36 -7.19 -36.80 30.14
C LEU A 36 -8.60 -36.24 30.04
N TYR A 37 -9.24 -36.54 28.92
CA TYR A 37 -10.70 -36.52 28.78
C TYR A 37 -11.31 -37.62 29.66
N THR A 38 -12.31 -37.26 30.46
CA THR A 38 -13.30 -38.20 30.99
C THR A 38 -14.69 -37.60 30.84
N THR A 39 -15.47 -38.25 29.98
CA THR A 39 -16.93 -38.19 29.88
C THR A 39 -17.58 -38.87 31.09
N ARG A 40 -18.64 -38.27 31.66
CA ARG A 40 -19.82 -39.00 32.15
C ARG A 40 -21.04 -38.10 32.35
N GLU A 41 -22.17 -38.70 32.06
CA GLU A 41 -23.53 -38.17 31.86
C GLU A 41 -24.38 -38.07 33.15
N ILE A 42 -25.33 -37.12 33.11
CA ILE A 42 -26.75 -37.12 33.55
C ILE A 42 -27.11 -37.38 35.05
N ALA A 43 -27.79 -36.43 35.70
CA ALA A 43 -29.19 -36.57 36.20
C ALA A 43 -29.76 -35.34 36.97
N THR A 44 -30.92 -34.87 36.49
CA THR A 44 -32.16 -34.41 37.18
C THR A 44 -32.25 -33.17 38.11
N ASN A 45 -33.10 -32.23 37.67
CA ASN A 45 -34.11 -31.40 38.35
C ASN A 45 -34.06 -31.22 39.89
N ILE A 46 -34.13 -29.95 40.33
CA ILE A 46 -35.15 -29.46 41.28
C ILE A 46 -35.16 -27.91 41.29
N SER A 47 -36.37 -27.36 41.20
CA SER A 47 -36.74 -25.96 41.33
C SER A 47 -37.32 -25.71 42.72
N VAL A 48 -36.89 -24.67 43.45
CA VAL A 48 -37.65 -24.09 44.58
C VAL A 48 -37.31 -22.60 44.77
N ALA A 49 -38.36 -21.79 44.57
CA ALA A 49 -38.82 -20.56 45.25
C ALA A 49 -37.86 -19.45 45.76
N GLU A 50 -38.25 -18.21 45.42
CA GLU A 50 -37.89 -16.95 46.11
C GLU A 50 -38.42 -16.91 47.55
N PRO A 51 -37.83 -16.04 48.39
CA PRO A 51 -38.68 -15.07 49.08
C PRO A 51 -38.10 -13.64 49.11
N ALA A 52 -39.02 -12.68 49.03
CA ALA A 52 -38.81 -11.26 49.25
C ALA A 52 -38.69 -10.92 50.74
N VAL A 53 -37.81 -9.98 51.12
CA VAL A 53 -38.00 -9.10 52.30
C VAL A 53 -37.22 -7.78 52.16
N ASP A 54 -37.86 -6.71 52.64
CA ASP A 54 -37.49 -5.30 52.82
C ASP A 54 -36.04 -4.95 53.18
N PHE A 55 -35.60 -3.78 52.70
CA PHE A 55 -34.47 -3.03 53.27
C PHE A 55 -34.92 -1.62 53.72
N PRO A 56 -34.59 -1.21 54.97
CA PRO A 56 -34.93 0.11 55.50
C PRO A 56 -33.90 1.19 55.13
N ASP A 57 -34.37 2.43 55.24
CA ASP A 57 -33.71 3.70 54.94
C ASP A 57 -32.64 4.07 55.99
N ALA A 58 -31.47 4.55 55.56
CA ALA A 58 -30.63 5.52 56.29
C ALA A 58 -29.38 5.92 55.48
N SER A 59 -29.44 7.15 54.96
CA SER A 59 -28.36 8.12 54.73
C SER A 59 -26.93 7.74 55.14
N THR A 60 -25.98 7.80 54.18
CA THR A 60 -24.73 8.58 54.31
C THR A 60 -23.96 8.65 52.98
N GLY A 61 -23.78 9.88 52.50
CA GLY A 61 -22.76 10.39 51.55
C GLY A 61 -22.22 9.48 50.44
N ILE A 62 -22.69 9.68 49.21
CA ILE A 62 -21.92 9.33 48.00
C ILE A 62 -21.69 10.61 47.19
N SER A 63 -20.40 10.93 47.09
CA SER A 63 -19.80 11.96 46.24
C SER A 63 -20.19 11.75 44.77
N THR A 64 -20.81 12.76 44.17
CA THR A 64 -21.06 12.86 42.73
C THR A 64 -19.74 13.05 42.00
N ALA A 65 -19.11 11.96 41.55
CA ALA A 65 -18.06 12.02 40.56
C ALA A 65 -18.69 12.27 39.18
N GLU A 66 -18.59 13.52 38.72
CA GLU A 66 -18.97 13.98 37.39
C GLU A 66 -18.29 13.13 36.31
N GLN A 67 -19.10 12.60 35.38
CA GLN A 67 -18.62 12.02 34.14
C GLN A 67 -18.04 13.14 33.26
N PRO A 68 -16.81 13.03 32.74
CA PRO A 68 -16.24 14.06 31.89
C PRO A 68 -16.97 14.09 30.54
N SER A 69 -17.58 15.24 30.26
CA SER A 69 -18.25 15.58 29.00
C SER A 69 -17.25 15.58 27.83
N SER A 70 -17.29 14.53 27.01
CA SER A 70 -16.42 14.33 25.84
C SER A 70 -16.64 15.30 24.67
N GLN A 71 -17.46 16.34 24.84
CA GLN A 71 -17.74 17.35 23.83
C GLN A 71 -16.74 18.52 23.85
N GLY A 72 -16.15 18.84 25.01
CA GLY A 72 -15.12 19.89 25.15
C GLY A 72 -13.85 19.54 24.38
N SER A 73 -13.32 18.34 24.58
CA SER A 73 -12.04 17.92 23.99
C SER A 73 -12.09 17.78 22.46
N ARG A 74 -13.25 17.40 21.87
CA ARG A 74 -13.42 17.39 20.40
C ARG A 74 -13.48 18.80 19.83
N ARG A 75 -14.21 19.73 20.47
CA ARG A 75 -14.29 21.12 19.99
C ARG A 75 -12.95 21.85 20.13
N GLU A 76 -12.22 21.57 21.19
CA GLU A 76 -10.87 22.11 21.41
C GLU A 76 -9.86 21.48 20.45
N ALA A 77 -9.93 20.16 20.19
CA ALA A 77 -9.10 19.50 19.18
C ALA A 77 -9.39 20.01 17.75
N VAL A 78 -10.65 20.33 17.43
CA VAL A 78 -11.03 20.93 16.15
C VAL A 78 -10.59 22.39 16.04
N LYS A 79 -10.65 23.17 17.14
CA LYS A 79 -10.13 24.56 17.19
C LYS A 79 -8.60 24.62 17.16
N ALA A 80 -7.92 23.63 17.74
CA ALA A 80 -6.46 23.55 17.80
C ALA A 80 -5.85 22.86 16.56
N ALA A 81 -6.66 22.21 15.72
CA ALA A 81 -6.21 21.67 14.46
C ALA A 81 -5.75 22.82 13.56
N LYS A 82 -4.48 22.81 13.16
CA LYS A 82 -4.01 23.70 12.09
C LYS A 82 -4.95 23.55 10.89
N PRO A 83 -5.41 24.64 10.27
CA PRO A 83 -6.19 24.55 9.06
C PRO A 83 -5.41 23.74 8.03
N PHE A 84 -6.08 22.80 7.36
CA PHE A 84 -5.49 22.02 6.28
C PHE A 84 -4.98 22.98 5.19
N SER A 85 -3.82 22.68 4.59
CA SER A 85 -3.15 23.63 3.69
C SER A 85 -3.98 23.96 2.45
N ASP A 86 -4.06 25.25 2.11
CA ASP A 86 -4.70 25.73 0.88
C ASP A 86 -3.99 25.19 -0.39
N PHE A 87 -2.69 24.86 -0.29
CA PHE A 87 -1.94 24.27 -1.41
C PHE A 87 -2.39 22.84 -1.74
N LEU A 88 -2.98 22.13 -0.78
CA LEU A 88 -3.48 20.76 -0.96
C LEU A 88 -5.01 20.70 -1.02
N THR A 89 -5.67 21.85 -1.11
CA THR A 89 -7.13 21.96 -1.26
C THR A 89 -7.46 22.41 -2.68
N ASP A 90 -8.33 21.67 -3.36
CA ASP A 90 -8.73 21.99 -4.72
C ASP A 90 -9.94 22.93 -4.82
N ALA A 91 -10.32 23.29 -6.06
CA ALA A 91 -11.44 24.18 -6.35
C ALA A 91 -12.82 23.62 -5.93
N PHE A 92 -12.89 22.35 -5.54
CA PHE A 92 -14.10 21.69 -5.05
C PHE A 92 -14.04 21.46 -3.53
N ASN A 93 -13.11 22.12 -2.84
CA ASN A 93 -12.89 22.02 -1.40
C ASN A 93 -12.53 20.60 -0.92
N ARG A 94 -11.95 19.77 -1.81
CA ARG A 94 -11.45 18.44 -1.43
C ARG A 94 -10.05 18.60 -0.85
N GLN A 95 -9.86 18.11 0.37
CA GLN A 95 -8.56 18.07 1.03
C GLN A 95 -7.78 16.82 0.57
N HIS A 96 -6.55 17.01 0.08
CA HIS A 96 -5.72 15.92 -0.41
C HIS A 96 -4.67 15.45 0.59
N ASP A 97 -5.08 14.57 1.50
CA ASP A 97 -4.23 14.04 2.58
C ASP A 97 -3.54 12.69 2.26
N TYR A 98 -3.68 12.21 1.01
CA TYR A 98 -3.17 10.92 0.57
C TYR A 98 -2.24 11.04 -0.64
N LEU A 99 -0.94 10.85 -0.39
CA LEU A 99 0.11 10.84 -1.40
C LEU A 99 0.49 9.41 -1.82
N ARG A 100 0.57 9.16 -3.12
CA ARG A 100 1.21 7.96 -3.68
C ARG A 100 2.52 8.34 -4.35
N ILE A 101 3.57 7.58 -4.11
CA ILE A 101 4.89 7.81 -4.69
C ILE A 101 5.33 6.55 -5.42
N SER A 102 5.46 6.65 -6.74
CA SER A 102 6.11 5.64 -7.56
C SER A 102 7.61 5.76 -7.36
N ILE A 103 8.24 4.74 -6.77
CA ILE A 103 9.66 4.81 -6.36
C ILE A 103 10.59 4.05 -7.31
N THR A 104 10.06 3.38 -8.32
CA THR A 104 10.86 2.67 -9.33
C THR A 104 9.98 2.34 -10.54
N GLU A 105 10.57 2.26 -11.73
CA GLU A 105 9.90 1.77 -12.95
C GLU A 105 10.14 0.27 -13.18
N ARG A 106 11.03 -0.35 -12.38
CA ARG A 106 11.37 -1.76 -12.53
C ARG A 106 10.30 -2.64 -11.91
N CYS A 107 9.99 -3.75 -12.57
CA CYS A 107 9.11 -4.78 -12.06
C CYS A 107 9.68 -6.17 -12.40
N ASN A 108 9.53 -7.12 -11.47
CA ASN A 108 9.87 -8.53 -11.64
C ASN A 108 8.75 -9.36 -12.32
N LEU A 109 7.59 -8.75 -12.62
CA LEU A 109 6.48 -9.33 -13.38
C LEU A 109 6.26 -8.61 -14.72
N ARG A 110 5.47 -9.22 -15.61
CA ARG A 110 5.06 -8.67 -16.92
C ARG A 110 3.56 -8.86 -17.14
N CYS A 111 2.75 -8.31 -16.23
CA CYS A 111 1.31 -8.54 -16.18
C CYS A 111 0.59 -8.04 -17.43
N LEU A 112 -0.34 -8.85 -17.96
CA LEU A 112 -1.05 -8.62 -19.22
C LEU A 112 -1.77 -7.25 -19.30
N TYR A 113 -2.33 -6.78 -18.18
CA TYR A 113 -3.07 -5.51 -18.13
C TYR A 113 -2.21 -4.28 -17.80
N CYS A 114 -0.91 -4.48 -17.50
CA CYS A 114 -0.04 -3.44 -16.96
C CYS A 114 1.05 -3.02 -17.96
N MET A 115 1.70 -3.98 -18.60
CA MET A 115 2.81 -3.73 -19.54
C MET A 115 2.94 -4.84 -20.59
N PRO A 116 3.54 -4.55 -21.76
CA PRO A 116 3.78 -5.55 -22.79
C PRO A 116 4.82 -6.59 -22.33
N GLU A 117 4.98 -7.67 -23.10
CA GLU A 117 5.79 -8.83 -22.70
C GLU A 117 7.29 -8.48 -22.62
N GLU A 118 7.74 -7.75 -23.63
CA GLU A 118 9.05 -7.14 -23.76
C GLU A 118 9.35 -6.10 -22.66
N GLY A 119 8.32 -5.63 -21.95
CA GLY A 119 8.41 -4.57 -20.95
C GLY A 119 8.38 -3.17 -21.58
N VAL A 120 8.55 -2.15 -20.74
CA VAL A 120 8.60 -0.75 -21.19
C VAL A 120 10.03 -0.23 -21.18
N PRO A 121 10.39 0.71 -22.07
CA PRO A 121 11.65 1.45 -21.96
C PRO A 121 11.75 2.10 -20.57
N LEU A 122 12.87 1.87 -19.90
CA LEU A 122 13.13 2.42 -18.57
C LEU A 122 13.88 3.74 -18.69
N SER A 123 13.51 4.70 -17.86
CA SER A 123 14.22 5.97 -17.74
C SER A 123 15.66 5.73 -17.23
N PRO A 124 16.64 6.56 -17.69
CA PRO A 124 17.97 6.58 -17.09
C PRO A 124 17.91 6.83 -15.58
N GLN A 125 18.86 6.28 -14.83
CA GLN A 125 18.90 6.43 -13.38
C GLN A 125 18.96 7.91 -12.94
N SER A 126 19.63 8.76 -13.73
CA SER A 126 19.69 10.20 -13.50
C SER A 126 18.33 10.89 -13.65
N HIS A 127 17.33 10.30 -14.29
CA HIS A 127 15.99 10.88 -14.42
C HIS A 127 15.06 10.46 -13.28
N LEU A 128 15.44 9.45 -12.49
CA LEU A 128 14.61 8.95 -11.39
C LEU A 128 14.87 9.75 -10.11
N LEU A 129 13.85 9.85 -9.26
CA LEU A 129 13.99 10.45 -7.94
C LEU A 129 14.91 9.63 -7.02
N THR A 130 15.85 10.31 -6.38
CA THR A 130 16.74 9.73 -5.36
C THR A 130 16.00 9.57 -4.02
N THR A 131 16.59 8.82 -3.09
CA THR A 131 16.04 8.67 -1.74
C THR A 131 15.96 10.00 -0.97
N PRO A 132 17.00 10.87 -0.98
CA PRO A 132 16.90 12.21 -0.43
C PRO A 132 15.77 13.05 -1.03
N GLU A 133 15.60 13.01 -2.36
CA GLU A 133 14.53 13.77 -3.05
C GLU A 133 13.13 13.28 -2.65
N ILE A 134 12.92 11.95 -2.59
CA ILE A 134 11.64 11.37 -2.15
C ILE A 134 11.36 11.73 -0.70
N TYR A 135 12.37 11.66 0.18
CA TYR A 135 12.22 12.03 1.58
C TYR A 135 11.85 13.51 1.73
N TYR A 136 12.52 14.40 0.99
CA TYR A 136 12.20 15.83 1.02
C TYR A 136 10.76 16.09 0.58
N LEU A 137 10.35 15.55 -0.57
CA LEU A 137 8.96 15.68 -1.05
C LEU A 137 7.97 15.11 -0.04
N SER A 138 8.25 13.93 0.53
CA SER A 138 7.41 13.33 1.58
C SER A 138 7.26 14.27 2.79
N SER A 139 8.36 14.87 3.23
CA SER A 139 8.35 15.83 4.34
C SER A 139 7.52 17.08 4.02
N LEU A 140 7.70 17.62 2.82
CA LEU A 140 6.95 18.78 2.32
C LEU A 140 5.44 18.50 2.36
N PHE A 141 5.00 17.40 1.74
CA PHE A 141 3.57 17.03 1.69
C PHE A 141 2.99 16.75 3.09
N VAL A 142 3.75 16.07 3.97
CA VAL A 142 3.30 15.80 5.35
C VAL A 142 3.12 17.11 6.13
N ASN A 143 4.05 18.07 5.98
CA ASN A 143 3.93 19.38 6.63
C ASN A 143 2.70 20.18 6.14
N GLN A 144 2.20 19.90 4.94
CA GLN A 144 0.99 20.52 4.38
C GLN A 144 -0.31 19.77 4.73
N GLY A 145 -0.24 18.64 5.45
CA GLY A 145 -1.42 17.90 5.92
C GLY A 145 -1.59 16.50 5.34
N VAL A 146 -0.65 15.99 4.53
CA VAL A 146 -0.68 14.57 4.12
C VAL A 146 -0.47 13.67 5.34
N THR A 147 -1.47 12.84 5.61
CA THR A 147 -1.42 11.87 6.72
C THR A 147 -1.12 10.45 6.25
N LYS A 148 -1.21 10.21 4.93
CA LYS A 148 -1.01 8.88 4.33
C LYS A 148 -0.07 8.93 3.14
N ILE A 149 1.00 8.16 3.21
CA ILE A 149 1.92 7.91 2.10
C ILE A 149 1.83 6.45 1.68
N ARG A 150 1.71 6.21 0.37
CA ARG A 150 1.80 4.88 -0.20
C ARG A 150 2.91 4.78 -1.22
N LEU A 151 3.82 3.84 -1.01
CA LEU A 151 4.89 3.50 -1.93
C LEU A 151 4.39 2.51 -2.99
N THR A 152 4.65 2.83 -4.25
CA THR A 152 4.27 2.02 -5.43
C THR A 152 5.45 1.98 -6.40
N GLY A 153 5.24 1.59 -7.65
CA GLY A 153 6.25 1.64 -8.69
C GLY A 153 5.79 0.92 -9.94
N GLY A 154 6.74 0.29 -10.62
CA GLY A 154 6.59 -1.10 -11.02
C GLY A 154 6.40 -1.97 -9.79
N GLU A 155 7.49 -2.52 -9.26
CA GLU A 155 7.46 -3.29 -8.01
C GLU A 155 8.36 -2.64 -6.94
N PRO A 156 7.81 -2.00 -5.89
CA PRO A 156 8.63 -1.29 -4.91
C PRO A 156 9.64 -2.19 -4.19
N THR A 157 9.34 -3.48 -4.00
CA THR A 157 10.25 -4.41 -3.32
C THR A 157 11.51 -4.74 -4.13
N VAL A 158 11.57 -4.40 -5.43
CA VAL A 158 12.81 -4.54 -6.23
C VAL A 158 13.77 -3.38 -6.07
N ARG A 159 13.35 -2.25 -5.49
CA ARG A 159 14.24 -1.12 -5.18
C ARG A 159 15.25 -1.55 -4.12
N ARG A 160 16.54 -1.29 -4.38
CA ARG A 160 17.66 -1.78 -3.54
C ARG A 160 17.63 -1.17 -2.14
N ASP A 161 17.38 0.13 -2.05
CA ASP A 161 17.39 0.93 -0.82
C ASP A 161 15.97 1.19 -0.26
N ILE A 162 15.01 0.31 -0.55
CA ILE A 162 13.62 0.46 -0.07
C ILE A 162 13.52 0.56 1.46
N LEU A 163 14.30 -0.24 2.19
CA LEU A 163 14.27 -0.24 3.65
C LEU A 163 14.80 1.08 4.23
N PRO A 164 16.00 1.58 3.84
CA PRO A 164 16.44 2.93 4.20
C PRO A 164 15.44 4.03 3.86
N LEU A 165 14.83 3.97 2.67
CA LEU A 165 13.81 4.95 2.26
C LEU A 165 12.58 4.91 3.19
N MET A 166 12.07 3.72 3.50
CA MET A 166 10.93 3.57 4.40
C MET A 166 11.25 4.06 5.81
N GLN A 167 12.44 3.79 6.34
CA GLN A 167 12.87 4.30 7.65
C GLN A 167 12.89 5.83 7.68
N LYS A 168 13.43 6.48 6.63
CA LYS A 168 13.41 7.94 6.49
C LYS A 168 11.99 8.49 6.46
N ILE A 169 11.10 7.91 5.65
CA ILE A 169 9.69 8.35 5.59
C ILE A 169 8.97 8.09 6.94
N GLY A 170 9.23 6.96 7.58
CA GLY A 170 8.70 6.62 8.90
C GLY A 170 9.07 7.62 9.99
N SER A 171 10.25 8.27 9.88
CA SER A 171 10.66 9.34 10.79
C SER A 171 9.77 10.60 10.72
N LEU A 172 8.88 10.73 9.72
CA LEU A 172 7.92 11.83 9.59
C LEU A 172 6.67 11.67 10.47
N ARG A 173 6.53 10.56 11.22
CA ARG A 173 5.38 10.34 12.13
C ARG A 173 5.14 11.48 13.12
N PRO A 174 6.16 12.02 13.82
CA PRO A 174 5.98 13.17 14.72
C PRO A 174 5.50 14.44 13.99
N ARG A 175 5.65 14.51 12.65
CA ARG A 175 5.20 15.63 11.82
C ARG A 175 3.79 15.46 11.28
N GLY A 176 3.10 14.35 11.59
CA GLY A 176 1.70 14.12 11.21
C GLY A 176 1.46 12.92 10.29
N LEU A 177 2.50 12.21 9.84
CA LEU A 177 2.33 10.98 9.06
C LEU A 177 1.70 9.89 9.94
N ARG A 178 0.52 9.39 9.55
CA ARG A 178 -0.22 8.35 10.28
C ARG A 178 -0.06 6.98 9.64
N GLU A 179 -0.20 6.91 8.31
CA GLU A 179 -0.16 5.66 7.56
C GLU A 179 0.99 5.67 6.54
N LEU A 180 1.87 4.68 6.65
CA LEU A 180 2.85 4.33 5.60
C LEU A 180 2.44 2.98 5.02
N ALA A 181 2.12 2.96 3.73
CA ALA A 181 1.61 1.77 3.06
C ALA A 181 2.42 1.43 1.81
N ILE A 182 2.29 0.19 1.33
CA ILE A 182 2.92 -0.28 0.10
C ILE A 182 1.91 -0.97 -0.82
N THR A 183 2.03 -0.78 -2.14
CA THR A 183 1.38 -1.63 -3.15
C THR A 183 2.42 -2.52 -3.79
N THR A 184 2.25 -3.84 -3.73
CA THR A 184 3.25 -4.81 -4.20
C THR A 184 2.57 -6.04 -4.80
N ASN A 185 3.24 -6.73 -5.71
CA ASN A 185 2.85 -8.06 -6.16
C ASN A 185 3.14 -9.18 -5.14
N GLY A 186 3.86 -8.86 -4.05
CA GLY A 186 4.07 -9.78 -2.93
C GLY A 186 5.21 -10.78 -3.10
N ILE A 187 5.80 -10.97 -4.30
CA ILE A 187 6.79 -12.05 -4.51
C ILE A 187 7.99 -11.96 -3.55
N SER A 188 8.49 -10.75 -3.29
CA SER A 188 9.64 -10.55 -2.40
C SER A 188 9.26 -10.02 -1.02
N LEU A 189 7.97 -9.89 -0.72
CA LEU A 189 7.51 -9.19 0.48
C LEU A 189 7.84 -9.96 1.76
N HIS A 190 7.56 -11.27 1.82
CA HIS A 190 7.86 -12.11 2.99
C HIS A 190 9.31 -12.02 3.50
N ARG A 191 10.28 -11.70 2.63
CA ARG A 191 11.70 -11.56 3.01
C ARG A 191 12.06 -10.20 3.62
N LYS A 192 11.21 -9.20 3.43
CA LYS A 192 11.44 -7.81 3.84
C LYS A 192 10.43 -7.30 4.85
N LEU A 193 9.36 -8.06 5.10
CA LEU A 193 8.18 -7.59 5.81
C LEU A 193 8.48 -7.18 7.24
N ASP A 194 9.27 -7.96 7.98
CA ASP A 194 9.61 -7.65 9.37
C ASP A 194 10.33 -6.29 9.47
N ALA A 195 11.39 -6.10 8.68
CA ALA A 195 12.12 -4.83 8.61
C ALA A 195 11.26 -3.66 8.08
N MET A 196 10.24 -3.93 7.26
CA MET A 196 9.29 -2.91 6.81
C MET A 196 8.32 -2.50 7.92
N VAL A 197 7.86 -3.46 8.74
CA VAL A 197 7.03 -3.18 9.91
C VAL A 197 7.82 -2.39 10.94
N ASP A 198 9.08 -2.74 11.18
CA ASP A 198 10.01 -1.97 12.03
C ASP A 198 10.21 -0.53 11.52
N ALA A 199 10.24 -0.35 10.19
CA ALA A 199 10.27 0.97 9.56
C ALA A 199 8.92 1.73 9.62
N GLY A 200 7.89 1.13 10.22
CA GLY A 200 6.58 1.74 10.44
C GLY A 200 5.55 1.46 9.34
N LEU A 201 5.65 0.38 8.57
CA LEU A 201 4.63 -0.03 7.62
C LEU A 201 3.32 -0.39 8.34
N THR A 202 2.19 0.22 7.94
CA THR A 202 0.86 -0.02 8.51
C THR A 202 -0.13 -0.67 7.54
N GLY A 203 0.21 -0.78 6.26
CA GLY A 203 -0.70 -1.35 5.28
C GLY A 203 -0.07 -1.91 4.02
N VAL A 204 -0.51 -3.09 3.62
CA VAL A 204 -0.14 -3.76 2.38
C VAL A 204 -1.35 -3.84 1.46
N ASN A 205 -1.22 -3.30 0.26
CA ASN A 205 -2.08 -3.64 -0.86
C ASN A 205 -1.33 -4.64 -1.73
N LEU A 206 -1.76 -5.89 -1.71
CA LEU A 206 -1.15 -6.97 -2.48
C LEU A 206 -1.93 -7.16 -3.78
N SER A 207 -1.26 -7.04 -4.92
CA SER A 207 -1.88 -7.32 -6.23
C SER A 207 -1.81 -8.83 -6.51
N LEU A 208 -2.96 -9.49 -6.53
CA LEU A 208 -3.11 -10.91 -6.85
C LEU A 208 -4.41 -11.11 -7.60
N ASP A 209 -4.29 -11.49 -8.87
CA ASP A 209 -5.42 -11.50 -9.80
C ASP A 209 -6.04 -12.89 -10.00
N THR A 210 -5.48 -13.95 -9.39
CA THR A 210 -6.01 -15.32 -9.45
C THR A 210 -5.48 -16.15 -8.28
N LEU A 211 -6.23 -17.14 -7.84
CA LEU A 211 -5.80 -18.12 -6.83
C LEU A 211 -5.28 -19.42 -7.45
N ASP A 212 -5.25 -19.50 -8.78
CA ASP A 212 -4.72 -20.63 -9.54
C ASP A 212 -3.25 -20.36 -9.93
N PRO A 213 -2.30 -21.22 -9.51
CA PRO A 213 -0.86 -21.03 -9.80
C PRO A 213 -0.52 -21.00 -11.29
N PHE A 214 -1.26 -21.73 -12.13
CA PHE A 214 -1.03 -21.78 -13.56
C PHE A 214 -1.57 -20.52 -14.25
N GLN A 215 -2.78 -20.08 -13.90
CA GLN A 215 -3.30 -18.80 -14.34
C GLN A 215 -2.42 -17.65 -13.87
N PHE A 216 -1.87 -17.71 -12.65
CA PHE A 216 -0.94 -16.70 -12.18
C PHE A 216 0.25 -16.54 -13.14
N GLN A 217 0.81 -17.66 -13.60
CA GLN A 217 1.91 -17.63 -14.56
C GLN A 217 1.49 -17.07 -15.93
N ILE A 218 0.28 -17.38 -16.40
CA ILE A 218 -0.27 -16.79 -17.63
C ILE A 218 -0.43 -15.28 -17.49
N MET A 219 -1.10 -14.84 -16.43
CA MET A 219 -1.45 -13.44 -16.21
C MET A 219 -0.23 -12.55 -15.98
N THR A 220 0.79 -13.06 -15.29
CA THR A 220 1.97 -12.30 -14.89
C THR A 220 3.20 -12.56 -15.78
N ARG A 221 3.10 -13.57 -16.67
CA ARG A 221 4.17 -14.13 -17.51
C ARG A 221 5.41 -14.62 -16.74
N ARG A 222 5.28 -14.85 -15.43
CA ARG A 222 6.37 -15.29 -14.54
C ARG A 222 5.83 -16.24 -13.47
N LYS A 223 6.69 -17.11 -12.95
CA LYS A 223 6.39 -17.89 -11.74
C LYS A 223 6.50 -17.00 -10.50
N GLY A 224 5.83 -17.39 -9.42
CA GLY A 224 5.92 -16.64 -8.15
C GLY A 224 4.77 -16.84 -7.18
N PHE A 225 3.70 -17.54 -7.59
CA PHE A 225 2.48 -17.74 -6.79
C PHE A 225 2.77 -18.16 -5.34
N ASP A 226 3.58 -19.21 -5.13
CA ASP A 226 3.90 -19.69 -3.77
C ASP A 226 4.59 -18.62 -2.90
N ALA A 227 5.40 -17.77 -3.51
CA ALA A 227 6.07 -16.67 -2.80
C ALA A 227 5.11 -15.55 -2.41
N VAL A 228 4.09 -15.31 -3.25
CA VAL A 228 3.00 -14.39 -2.93
C VAL A 228 2.17 -14.94 -1.77
N MET A 229 1.79 -16.22 -1.83
CA MET A 229 1.01 -16.87 -0.76
C MET A 229 1.78 -16.91 0.57
N ARG A 230 3.09 -17.20 0.56
CA ARG A 230 3.94 -17.05 1.77
C ARG A 230 3.91 -15.64 2.35
N SER A 231 3.79 -14.61 1.51
CA SER A 231 3.70 -13.23 1.97
C SER A 231 2.34 -12.91 2.55
N VAL A 232 1.26 -13.45 1.99
CA VAL A 232 -0.09 -13.39 2.58
C VAL A 232 -0.09 -14.06 3.95
N ASP A 233 0.41 -15.29 4.04
CA ASP A 233 0.43 -16.06 5.29
C ASP A 233 1.28 -15.39 6.37
N ARG A 234 2.46 -14.85 6.01
CA ARG A 234 3.30 -14.10 6.96
C ARG A 234 2.60 -12.85 7.49
N ILE A 235 1.86 -12.11 6.66
CA ILE A 235 1.10 -10.94 7.11
C ILE A 235 0.01 -11.35 8.10
N LEU A 236 -0.73 -12.43 7.81
CA LEU A 236 -1.78 -12.95 8.70
C LEU A 236 -1.19 -13.43 10.03
N GLU A 237 -0.04 -14.11 10.00
CA GLU A 237 0.69 -14.52 11.18
C GLU A 237 1.06 -13.29 12.04
N MET A 238 1.67 -12.26 11.46
CA MET A 238 2.02 -11.03 12.19
C MET A 238 0.79 -10.34 12.79
N LYS A 239 -0.34 -10.30 12.08
CA LYS A 239 -1.60 -9.77 12.62
C LYS A 239 -2.09 -10.59 13.82
N SER A 240 -1.99 -11.92 13.75
CA SER A 240 -2.36 -12.81 14.87
C SER A 240 -1.48 -12.61 16.11
N LEU A 241 -0.24 -12.16 15.91
CA LEU A 241 0.70 -11.77 16.97
C LEU A 241 0.50 -10.32 17.47
N GLY A 242 -0.49 -9.60 16.94
CA GLY A 242 -0.86 -8.25 17.40
C GLY A 242 -0.29 -7.09 16.57
N ALA A 243 0.33 -7.35 15.42
CA ALA A 243 0.78 -6.26 14.53
C ALA A 243 -0.43 -5.51 13.93
N ASP A 244 -0.46 -4.18 14.07
CA ASP A 244 -1.45 -3.30 13.42
C ASP A 244 -1.13 -3.12 11.93
N LEU A 245 -1.30 -4.22 11.16
CA LEU A 245 -0.99 -4.28 9.75
C LEU A 245 -2.27 -4.61 8.95
N LYS A 246 -2.68 -3.69 8.09
CA LYS A 246 -3.85 -3.88 7.21
C LYS A 246 -3.44 -4.63 5.95
N LEU A 247 -4.14 -5.73 5.62
CA LEU A 247 -3.96 -6.48 4.38
C LEU A 247 -5.16 -6.31 3.45
N LYS A 248 -4.90 -5.82 2.24
CA LYS A 248 -5.89 -5.69 1.16
C LYS A 248 -5.37 -6.42 -0.06
N ILE A 249 -6.15 -7.32 -0.64
CA ILE A 249 -5.82 -7.96 -1.91
C ILE A 249 -6.56 -7.21 -3.02
N ASN A 250 -5.85 -6.74 -4.04
CA ASN A 250 -6.45 -6.12 -5.21
C ASN A 250 -6.41 -7.12 -6.37
N CYS A 251 -7.57 -7.35 -6.99
CA CYS A 251 -7.75 -8.23 -8.14
C CYS A 251 -8.41 -7.44 -9.28
N VAL A 252 -7.68 -7.24 -10.38
CA VAL A 252 -8.24 -6.69 -11.63
C VAL A 252 -8.96 -7.80 -12.36
N VAL A 253 -10.28 -7.66 -12.50
CA VAL A 253 -11.11 -8.70 -13.10
C VAL A 253 -11.26 -8.45 -14.60
N MET A 254 -10.94 -9.46 -15.40
CA MET A 254 -11.05 -9.45 -16.86
C MET A 254 -11.80 -10.68 -17.33
N ARG A 255 -12.76 -10.45 -18.24
CA ARG A 255 -13.55 -11.50 -18.88
C ARG A 255 -12.69 -12.40 -19.76
N GLY A 256 -12.97 -13.69 -19.72
CA GLY A 256 -12.24 -14.74 -20.40
C GLY A 256 -10.90 -15.08 -19.78
N LEU A 257 -10.61 -14.60 -18.55
CA LEU A 257 -9.31 -14.79 -17.92
C LEU A 257 -9.41 -15.22 -16.46
N ASN A 258 -9.98 -14.38 -15.60
CA ASN A 258 -10.00 -14.61 -14.15
C ASN A 258 -11.35 -14.34 -13.49
N GLU A 259 -12.44 -14.20 -14.24
CA GLU A 259 -13.78 -14.02 -13.65
C GLU A 259 -14.21 -15.20 -12.77
N ARG A 260 -13.70 -16.40 -13.08
CA ARG A 260 -13.92 -17.61 -12.29
C ARG A 260 -13.32 -17.53 -10.88
N ASP A 261 -12.31 -16.68 -10.69
CA ASP A 261 -11.64 -16.48 -9.40
C ASP A 261 -12.44 -15.57 -8.45
N ILE A 262 -13.51 -14.88 -8.90
CA ILE A 262 -14.31 -14.00 -8.04
C ILE A 262 -14.82 -14.74 -6.78
N LEU A 263 -15.52 -15.87 -6.95
CA LEU A 263 -16.05 -16.63 -5.81
C LEU A 263 -14.95 -17.26 -4.94
N PRO A 264 -13.89 -17.89 -5.50
CA PRO A 264 -12.73 -18.31 -4.72
C PRO A 264 -12.10 -17.19 -3.87
N PHE A 265 -11.98 -15.98 -4.41
CA PHE A 265 -11.48 -14.83 -3.65
C PHE A 265 -12.43 -14.39 -2.54
N VAL A 266 -13.75 -14.45 -2.75
CA VAL A 266 -14.72 -14.24 -1.67
C VAL A 266 -14.52 -15.29 -0.57
N GLU A 267 -14.42 -16.56 -0.94
CA GLU A 267 -14.21 -17.67 -0.01
C GLU A 267 -12.90 -17.57 0.78
N LEU A 268 -11.84 -16.98 0.20
CA LEU A 268 -10.59 -16.71 0.90
C LEU A 268 -10.79 -15.88 2.17
N GLY A 269 -11.77 -14.96 2.16
CA GLY A 269 -12.12 -14.12 3.29
C GLY A 269 -12.99 -14.79 4.36
N ARG A 270 -13.39 -16.07 4.20
CA ARG A 270 -14.27 -16.74 5.17
C ARG A 270 -13.67 -16.77 6.57
N GLU A 271 -12.44 -17.27 6.67
CA GLU A 271 -11.72 -17.47 7.94
C GLU A 271 -10.51 -16.55 8.10
N LYS A 272 -10.29 -15.64 7.14
CA LYS A 272 -9.12 -14.75 7.12
C LYS A 272 -9.58 -13.30 7.09
N ASP A 273 -9.05 -12.48 8.00
CA ASP A 273 -9.26 -11.03 8.01
C ASP A 273 -8.47 -10.35 6.87
N ILE A 274 -9.00 -10.53 5.66
CA ILE A 274 -8.51 -10.00 4.39
C ILE A 274 -9.65 -9.25 3.73
N GLU A 275 -9.37 -8.03 3.28
CA GLU A 275 -10.28 -7.31 2.38
C GLU A 275 -9.85 -7.55 0.92
N VAL A 276 -10.65 -8.31 0.16
CA VAL A 276 -10.42 -8.53 -1.27
C VAL A 276 -11.17 -7.49 -2.09
N ARG A 277 -10.47 -6.80 -2.97
CA ARG A 277 -10.96 -5.67 -3.76
C ARG A 277 -10.94 -6.00 -5.24
N PHE A 278 -12.12 -6.14 -5.82
CA PHE A 278 -12.28 -6.31 -7.26
C PHE A 278 -12.23 -4.97 -7.97
N ILE A 279 -11.43 -4.88 -9.01
CA ILE A 279 -11.16 -3.65 -9.76
C ILE A 279 -11.65 -3.84 -11.20
N GLU A 280 -12.44 -2.87 -11.69
CA GLU A 280 -12.83 -2.84 -13.09
C GLU A 280 -11.62 -2.60 -13.99
N TYR A 281 -11.52 -3.36 -15.09
CA TYR A 281 -10.44 -3.23 -16.06
C TYR A 281 -10.47 -1.86 -16.77
N MET A 282 -9.36 -1.11 -16.70
CA MET A 282 -9.24 0.27 -17.16
C MET A 282 -8.32 0.43 -18.38
N PRO A 283 -8.56 1.43 -19.25
CA PRO A 283 -7.70 1.70 -20.40
C PRO A 283 -6.39 2.37 -19.98
N PHE A 284 -5.25 1.79 -20.36
CA PHE A 284 -3.93 2.41 -20.24
C PHE A 284 -3.12 2.15 -21.51
N ASP A 285 -2.18 3.05 -21.80
CA ASP A 285 -1.28 2.89 -22.93
C ASP A 285 -0.55 1.55 -22.86
N GLY A 286 -0.69 0.75 -23.92
CA GLY A 286 -0.03 -0.54 -24.08
C GLY A 286 -0.77 -1.77 -23.53
N ASN A 287 -1.93 -1.62 -22.86
CA ASN A 287 -2.62 -2.77 -22.25
C ASN A 287 -3.69 -3.45 -23.13
N LYS A 288 -3.88 -3.02 -24.40
CA LYS A 288 -4.88 -3.58 -25.33
C LYS A 288 -6.28 -3.67 -24.70
N TRP A 289 -6.68 -2.58 -24.03
CA TRP A 289 -8.00 -2.47 -23.43
C TRP A 289 -9.12 -2.68 -24.46
N SER A 290 -10.23 -3.26 -23.99
CA SER A 290 -11.46 -3.35 -24.78
C SER A 290 -12.65 -3.50 -23.84
N LYS A 291 -13.76 -2.86 -24.17
CA LYS A 291 -15.00 -2.94 -23.38
C LYS A 291 -15.49 -4.39 -23.17
N GLY A 292 -15.33 -5.26 -24.17
CA GLY A 292 -15.75 -6.67 -24.09
C GLY A 292 -15.00 -7.49 -23.02
N LYS A 293 -13.78 -7.09 -22.67
CA LYS A 293 -12.98 -7.73 -21.60
C LYS A 293 -13.32 -7.22 -20.21
N MET A 294 -14.08 -6.13 -20.10
CA MET A 294 -14.47 -5.58 -18.81
C MET A 294 -15.64 -6.37 -18.21
N ILE A 295 -15.61 -6.55 -16.89
CA ILE A 295 -16.75 -6.99 -16.09
C ILE A 295 -17.13 -5.83 -15.18
N SER A 296 -18.38 -5.40 -15.25
CA SER A 296 -18.84 -4.27 -14.46
C SER A 296 -19.00 -4.64 -12.98
N TYR A 297 -18.99 -3.61 -12.13
CA TYR A 297 -19.39 -3.72 -10.73
C TYR A 297 -20.68 -4.51 -10.52
N LYS A 298 -21.73 -4.18 -11.30
CA LYS A 298 -23.04 -4.82 -11.18
C LYS A 298 -22.95 -6.32 -11.48
N GLU A 299 -22.28 -6.69 -12.56
CA GLU A 299 -22.09 -8.11 -12.92
C GLU A 299 -21.32 -8.88 -11.84
N MET A 300 -20.22 -8.33 -11.33
CA MET A 300 -19.46 -8.98 -10.25
C MET A 300 -20.30 -9.12 -8.98
N LEU A 301 -21.06 -8.08 -8.62
CA LEU A 301 -21.94 -8.10 -7.45
C LEU A 301 -23.07 -9.12 -7.59
N ASP A 302 -23.72 -9.17 -8.76
CA ASP A 302 -24.81 -10.11 -9.05
C ASP A 302 -24.30 -11.56 -8.98
N LEU A 303 -23.09 -11.83 -9.49
CA LEU A 303 -22.44 -13.13 -9.40
C LEU A 303 -22.18 -13.57 -7.96
N ILE A 304 -21.71 -12.66 -7.10
CA ILE A 304 -21.49 -12.96 -5.67
C ILE A 304 -22.83 -13.15 -4.95
N ARG A 305 -23.82 -12.30 -5.22
CA ARG A 305 -25.16 -12.39 -4.61
C ARG A 305 -25.90 -13.67 -4.96
N ALA A 306 -25.70 -14.22 -6.15
CA ALA A 306 -26.29 -15.50 -6.53
C ALA A 306 -25.86 -16.64 -5.59
N LYS A 307 -24.61 -16.62 -5.09
CA LYS A 307 -24.12 -17.59 -4.11
C LYS A 307 -24.35 -17.14 -2.66
N TYR A 308 -24.29 -15.84 -2.37
CA TYR A 308 -24.51 -15.26 -1.03
C TYR A 308 -25.60 -14.18 -1.06
N PRO A 309 -26.89 -14.56 -1.00
CA PRO A 309 -27.99 -13.61 -1.03
C PRO A 309 -27.98 -12.62 0.14
N GLY A 310 -27.37 -13.00 1.27
CA GLY A 310 -27.24 -12.19 2.48
C GLY A 310 -26.14 -11.12 2.44
N LEU A 311 -25.48 -10.90 1.30
CA LEU A 311 -24.41 -9.91 1.13
C LEU A 311 -24.90 -8.49 1.45
N LYS A 312 -24.26 -7.80 2.42
CA LYS A 312 -24.65 -6.47 2.90
C LYS A 312 -23.58 -5.43 2.59
N GLN A 313 -24.00 -4.21 2.28
CA GLN A 313 -23.08 -3.10 2.10
C GLN A 313 -22.65 -2.56 3.47
N VAL A 314 -21.35 -2.34 3.64
CA VAL A 314 -20.79 -1.70 4.82
C VAL A 314 -20.67 -0.21 4.56
N GLN A 315 -21.09 0.61 5.52
CA GLN A 315 -20.92 2.05 5.43
C GLN A 315 -19.42 2.40 5.48
N GLY A 316 -18.92 2.97 4.39
CA GLY A 316 -17.51 3.35 4.26
C GLY A 316 -17.19 4.68 4.95
N HIS A 317 -15.90 5.01 4.96
CA HIS A 317 -15.43 6.33 5.37
C HIS A 317 -15.57 7.35 4.23
N ASN A 318 -15.58 8.63 4.60
CA ASN A 318 -15.44 9.72 3.63
C ASN A 318 -14.16 9.49 2.81
N ASN A 319 -14.25 9.61 1.48
CA ASN A 319 -13.14 9.40 0.52
C ASN A 319 -12.78 7.93 0.20
N ASP A 320 -13.59 6.95 0.63
CA ASP A 320 -13.35 5.57 0.25
C ASP A 320 -13.45 5.35 -1.27
N THR A 321 -12.45 4.64 -1.79
CA THR A 321 -12.36 4.30 -3.23
C THR A 321 -13.19 3.08 -3.57
N SER A 322 -13.36 2.18 -2.60
CA SER A 322 -14.04 0.92 -2.77
C SER A 322 -15.40 0.97 -2.09
N LYS A 323 -16.42 0.44 -2.76
CA LYS A 323 -17.69 0.10 -2.11
C LYS A 323 -17.50 -1.22 -1.37
N THR A 324 -17.53 -1.18 -0.05
CA THR A 324 -17.26 -2.34 0.80
C THR A 324 -18.54 -3.09 1.11
N TRP A 325 -18.47 -4.41 1.06
CA TRP A 325 -19.54 -5.37 1.32
C TRP A 325 -19.01 -6.46 2.23
N GLU A 326 -19.91 -7.09 2.97
CA GLU A 326 -19.63 -8.21 3.85
C GLU A 326 -20.62 -9.35 3.59
N VAL A 327 -20.11 -10.58 3.68
CA VAL A 327 -20.93 -11.79 3.72
C VAL A 327 -21.12 -12.14 5.19
N PRO A 328 -22.36 -12.28 5.69
CA PRO A 328 -22.59 -12.66 7.08
C PRO A 328 -21.83 -13.94 7.46
N GLY A 329 -21.10 -13.89 8.57
CA GLY A 329 -20.28 -15.00 9.08
C GLY A 329 -18.86 -15.07 8.51
N PHE A 330 -18.47 -14.18 7.58
CA PHE A 330 -17.10 -14.10 7.09
C PHE A 330 -16.30 -13.10 7.94
N LEU A 331 -15.03 -13.40 8.20
CA LEU A 331 -14.12 -12.46 8.86
C LEU A 331 -13.64 -11.35 7.91
N GLY A 332 -13.41 -11.71 6.65
CA GLY A 332 -12.95 -10.82 5.59
C GLY A 332 -14.07 -9.99 4.97
N LYS A 333 -13.66 -9.06 4.10
CA LYS A 333 -14.56 -8.09 3.43
C LYS A 333 -14.31 -8.09 1.92
N ILE A 334 -15.32 -7.63 1.18
CA ILE A 334 -15.27 -7.51 -0.28
C ILE A 334 -15.37 -6.03 -0.66
N GLY A 335 -14.41 -5.51 -1.39
CA GLY A 335 -14.45 -4.16 -1.93
C GLY A 335 -14.65 -4.17 -3.45
N PHE A 336 -15.34 -3.18 -3.99
CA PHE A 336 -15.42 -2.94 -5.42
C PHE A 336 -14.88 -1.56 -5.77
N ILE A 337 -13.84 -1.51 -6.60
CA ILE A 337 -13.28 -0.28 -7.15
C ILE A 337 -13.90 -0.06 -8.54
N THR A 338 -14.90 0.81 -8.57
CA THR A 338 -15.79 1.03 -9.73
C THR A 338 -15.28 2.13 -10.65
N SER A 339 -14.02 2.01 -11.08
CA SER A 339 -13.28 3.04 -11.81
C SER A 339 -13.92 3.48 -13.12
N MET A 340 -14.72 2.63 -13.77
CA MET A 340 -15.27 2.88 -15.10
C MET A 340 -16.78 3.15 -15.07
N THR A 341 -17.52 2.43 -14.22
CA THR A 341 -19.00 2.50 -14.22
C THR A 341 -19.56 3.52 -13.24
N HIS A 342 -18.92 3.70 -12.08
CA HIS A 342 -19.39 4.57 -11.01
C HIS A 342 -18.20 5.24 -10.33
N ASN A 343 -17.70 6.32 -10.93
CA ASN A 343 -16.50 6.97 -10.42
C ASN A 343 -16.67 7.53 -8.99
N PHE A 344 -15.56 7.63 -8.26
CA PHE A 344 -15.46 8.14 -6.88
C PHE A 344 -14.73 9.49 -6.84
N CYS A 345 -14.76 10.26 -7.94
CA CYS A 345 -13.95 11.46 -8.06
C CYS A 345 -14.39 12.57 -7.11
N GLY A 346 -15.70 12.69 -6.81
CA GLY A 346 -16.24 13.72 -5.91
C GLY A 346 -15.63 13.72 -4.51
N THR A 347 -15.08 12.59 -4.07
CA THR A 347 -14.42 12.43 -2.75
C THR A 347 -12.94 12.05 -2.88
N CYS A 348 -12.31 12.31 -4.04
CA CYS A 348 -10.95 11.86 -4.29
C CYS A 348 -9.90 12.77 -3.63
N ASN A 349 -9.26 12.27 -2.58
CA ASN A 349 -8.19 12.93 -1.81
C ASN A 349 -6.75 12.60 -2.27
N ARG A 350 -6.57 11.96 -3.44
CA ARG A 350 -5.26 11.42 -3.84
C ARG A 350 -4.45 12.32 -4.76
N LEU A 351 -3.15 12.36 -4.48
CA LEU A 351 -2.10 12.89 -5.35
C LEU A 351 -1.08 11.79 -5.67
N ARG A 352 -0.40 11.90 -6.81
CA ARG A 352 0.63 10.94 -7.24
C ARG A 352 1.90 11.65 -7.65
N ILE A 353 3.04 11.13 -7.21
CA ILE A 353 4.36 11.48 -7.73
C ILE A 353 4.86 10.25 -8.50
N THR A 354 5.18 10.44 -9.77
CA THR A 354 5.77 9.41 -10.63
C THR A 354 7.25 9.20 -10.29
N SER A 355 7.84 8.11 -10.78
CA SER A 355 9.25 7.75 -10.52
C SER A 355 10.26 8.75 -11.07
N ASP A 356 9.91 9.42 -12.17
CA ASP A 356 10.66 10.54 -12.76
C ASP A 356 10.33 11.90 -12.10
N GLY A 357 9.52 11.90 -11.03
CA GLY A 357 9.25 13.04 -10.17
C GLY A 357 8.28 14.07 -10.71
N ASN A 358 7.35 13.65 -11.57
CA ASN A 358 6.21 14.46 -11.96
C ASN A 358 5.05 14.30 -10.97
N LEU A 359 4.40 15.40 -10.62
CA LEU A 359 3.14 15.40 -9.90
C LEU A 359 1.98 15.22 -10.87
N LYS A 360 1.18 14.19 -10.62
CA LYS A 360 -0.04 13.86 -11.35
C LYS A 360 -1.23 13.90 -10.39
N VAL A 361 -2.15 14.83 -10.61
CA VAL A 361 -3.32 15.06 -9.73
C VAL A 361 -4.52 14.15 -10.05
N CYS A 362 -4.51 13.47 -11.20
CA CYS A 362 -5.52 12.52 -11.62
C CYS A 362 -4.89 11.32 -12.33
N LEU A 363 -5.45 10.11 -12.20
CA LEU A 363 -4.91 8.91 -12.86
C LEU A 363 -4.93 9.01 -14.39
N PHE A 364 -5.98 9.65 -14.94
CA PHE A 364 -6.23 9.82 -16.37
C PHE A 364 -6.00 11.26 -16.85
N GLY A 365 -5.32 12.10 -16.07
CA GLY A 365 -5.03 13.48 -16.49
C GLY A 365 -3.68 13.57 -17.20
N ASN A 366 -3.61 14.29 -18.33
CA ASN A 366 -2.36 14.46 -19.09
C ASN A 366 -1.47 15.57 -18.51
N ALA A 367 -2.06 16.50 -17.77
CA ALA A 367 -1.32 17.57 -17.13
C ALA A 367 -0.48 17.01 -15.96
N GLU A 368 0.83 17.16 -16.11
CA GLU A 368 1.85 16.78 -15.14
C GLU A 368 2.78 17.97 -14.93
N VAL A 369 3.33 18.12 -13.73
CA VAL A 369 4.32 19.16 -13.41
C VAL A 369 5.55 18.50 -12.80
N SER A 370 6.74 18.85 -13.28
CA SER A 370 8.00 18.24 -12.82
C SER A 370 8.43 18.87 -11.50
N LEU A 371 8.24 18.15 -10.39
CA LEU A 371 8.78 18.56 -9.09
C LEU A 371 10.28 18.28 -9.01
N ARG A 372 10.75 17.24 -9.71
CA ARG A 372 12.16 16.86 -9.78
C ARG A 372 13.03 17.99 -10.34
N ASP A 373 12.63 18.58 -11.46
CA ASP A 373 13.47 19.57 -12.13
C ASP A 373 13.59 20.84 -11.29
N LEU A 374 12.49 21.26 -10.67
CA LEU A 374 12.48 22.36 -9.68
C LEU A 374 13.37 22.05 -8.48
N LEU A 375 13.34 20.80 -7.96
CA LEU A 375 14.21 20.39 -6.85
C LEU A 375 15.69 20.45 -7.20
N ARG A 376 16.05 20.14 -8.45
CA ARG A 376 17.44 20.00 -8.88
C ARG A 376 18.05 21.27 -9.43
N GLN A 377 17.27 22.34 -9.58
CA GLN A 377 17.73 23.60 -10.16
C GLN A 377 19.02 24.11 -9.50
N ASP A 378 19.09 24.13 -8.17
CA ASP A 378 20.28 24.63 -7.46
C ASP A 378 21.35 23.56 -7.25
N ASN A 379 21.13 22.36 -7.78
CA ASN A 379 22.15 21.30 -7.89
C ASN A 379 22.57 21.12 -9.37
N ASN A 380 22.51 22.20 -10.16
CA ASN A 380 22.87 22.21 -11.58
C ASN A 380 22.11 21.15 -12.41
N GLY A 381 20.86 20.87 -12.05
CA GLY A 381 20.03 19.83 -12.67
C GLY A 381 20.44 18.39 -12.32
N LYS A 382 21.44 18.18 -11.45
CA LYS A 382 21.94 16.87 -11.08
C LYS A 382 21.12 16.23 -9.96
N PRO A 383 21.03 14.88 -9.91
CA PRO A 383 20.42 14.17 -8.79
C PRO A 383 21.02 14.58 -7.44
N ILE A 384 20.17 14.77 -6.44
CA ILE A 384 20.60 15.11 -5.08
C ILE A 384 20.90 13.80 -4.34
N ASP A 385 22.18 13.56 -4.03
CA ASP A 385 22.61 12.46 -3.16
C ASP A 385 22.59 12.87 -1.68
N GLU A 386 23.08 11.99 -0.81
CA GLU A 386 23.05 12.20 0.64
C GLU A 386 23.95 13.38 1.06
N GLU A 387 25.12 13.52 0.43
CA GLU A 387 26.08 14.58 0.71
C GLU A 387 25.52 15.94 0.28
N ALA A 388 25.00 16.02 -0.94
CA ALA A 388 24.31 17.21 -1.42
C ALA A 388 23.12 17.57 -0.53
N PHE A 389 22.31 16.57 -0.12
CA PHE A 389 21.16 16.82 0.74
C PHE A 389 21.54 17.40 2.10
N GLU A 390 22.54 16.82 2.78
CA GLU A 390 23.01 17.33 4.06
C GLU A 390 23.72 18.69 3.93
N ALA A 391 24.45 18.93 2.84
CA ALA A 391 25.01 20.25 2.56
C ALA A 391 23.92 21.32 2.43
N ILE A 392 22.88 21.08 1.64
CA ILE A 392 21.80 22.07 1.47
C ILE A 392 20.99 22.24 2.78
N LYS A 393 20.80 21.17 3.55
CA LYS A 393 20.15 21.23 4.87
C LYS A 393 20.96 22.01 5.89
N LYS A 394 22.28 21.84 5.92
CA LYS A 394 23.16 22.60 6.81
C LYS A 394 23.13 24.10 6.48
N MET A 395 23.22 24.46 5.20
CA MET A 395 23.10 25.84 4.74
C MET A 395 21.78 26.49 5.20
N GLU A 396 20.67 25.76 5.16
CA GLU A 396 19.37 26.24 5.65
C GLU A 396 19.35 26.43 7.18
N MET A 397 19.96 25.51 7.95
CA MET A 397 20.07 25.65 9.40
C MET A 397 20.92 26.87 9.78
N ASP A 398 22.07 27.04 9.12
CA ASP A 398 22.96 28.18 9.35
C ASP A 398 22.26 29.51 9.01
N ARG A 399 21.44 29.54 7.95
CA ARG A 399 20.61 30.71 7.58
C ARG A 399 19.54 31.02 8.63
N ARG A 400 18.81 30.00 9.12
CA ARG A 400 17.79 30.18 10.17
C ARG A 400 18.38 30.67 11.50
N GLN A 401 19.65 30.37 11.75
CA GLN A 401 20.40 30.84 12.92
C GLN A 401 21.05 32.21 12.68
N GLY A 402 20.84 32.86 11.52
CA GLY A 402 21.40 34.17 11.21
C GLY A 402 22.90 34.18 10.96
N LEU A 403 23.52 33.02 10.71
CA LEU A 403 24.97 32.86 10.50
C LEU A 403 25.39 33.14 9.04
N LEU A 404 24.44 33.37 8.13
CA LEU A 404 24.66 33.71 6.72
C LEU A 404 23.89 34.98 6.37
N GLY A 405 24.55 35.95 5.72
CA GLY A 405 23.91 37.21 5.29
C GLY A 405 22.94 37.03 4.11
N ASP A 406 21.99 37.96 3.95
CA ASP A 406 20.90 37.95 2.96
C ASP A 406 21.34 37.86 1.48
N GLY A 407 22.64 38.00 1.19
CA GLY A 407 23.21 37.97 -0.16
C GLY A 407 23.61 36.60 -0.71
N THR A 408 23.45 35.49 0.03
CA THR A 408 23.71 34.15 -0.50
C THR A 408 22.49 33.61 -1.26
N ALA A 409 22.69 33.40 -2.56
CA ALA A 409 21.68 32.84 -3.45
C ALA A 409 21.23 31.44 -2.99
N LEU A 410 19.91 31.26 -2.95
CA LEU A 410 19.16 29.99 -2.96
C LEU A 410 19.20 29.15 -1.67
N GLY A 411 18.17 29.33 -0.82
CA GLY A 411 17.85 28.44 0.30
C GLY A 411 16.53 27.70 0.05
N TRP A 412 16.31 26.59 0.77
CA TRP A 412 15.11 25.76 0.62
C TRP A 412 13.82 26.54 0.93
N GLY A 413 13.84 27.65 1.69
CA GLY A 413 12.64 28.44 1.96
C GLY A 413 11.96 29.05 0.72
N GLN A 414 12.74 29.58 -0.23
CA GLN A 414 12.19 30.11 -1.49
C GLN A 414 11.73 28.97 -2.40
N ARG A 415 12.53 27.90 -2.50
CA ARG A 415 12.22 26.71 -3.29
C ARG A 415 10.99 25.97 -2.77
N GLU A 416 10.86 25.85 -1.47
CA GLU A 416 9.70 25.25 -0.82
C GLU A 416 8.44 26.00 -1.21
N ARG A 417 8.48 27.34 -1.18
CA ARG A 417 7.36 28.17 -1.63
C ARG A 417 7.05 27.95 -3.11
N GLU A 418 8.04 27.95 -3.98
CA GLU A 418 7.84 27.71 -5.41
C GLU A 418 7.26 26.31 -5.68
N LEU A 419 7.77 25.28 -5.01
CA LEU A 419 7.21 23.93 -5.08
C LEU A 419 5.75 23.92 -4.61
N LEU A 420 5.44 24.58 -3.50
CA LEU A 420 4.08 24.68 -2.98
C LEU A 420 3.15 25.42 -3.95
N ASP A 421 3.61 26.50 -4.57
CA ASP A 421 2.84 27.25 -5.57
C ASP A 421 2.54 26.39 -6.80
N VAL A 422 3.53 25.64 -7.30
CA VAL A 422 3.35 24.71 -8.42
C VAL A 422 2.42 23.56 -8.06
N ILE A 423 2.57 22.98 -6.86
CA ILE A 423 1.68 21.93 -6.33
C ILE A 423 0.26 22.47 -6.22
N GLY A 424 0.07 23.64 -5.60
CA GLY A 424 -1.23 24.28 -5.40
C GLY A 424 -1.92 24.61 -6.71
N ALA A 425 -1.18 25.14 -7.69
CA ALA A 425 -1.71 25.39 -9.02
C ALA A 425 -2.15 24.08 -9.72
N ALA A 426 -1.38 22.99 -9.57
CA ALA A 426 -1.75 21.70 -10.13
C ALA A 426 -2.99 21.11 -9.44
N VAL A 427 -3.04 21.17 -8.11
CA VAL A 427 -4.17 20.71 -7.30
C VAL A 427 -5.46 21.45 -7.65
N LYS A 428 -5.41 22.79 -7.77
CA LYS A 428 -6.56 23.62 -8.15
C LYS A 428 -7.11 23.30 -9.55
N ARG A 429 -6.31 22.71 -10.44
CA ARG A 429 -6.75 22.26 -11.78
C ARG A 429 -7.45 20.89 -11.77
N LYS A 430 -7.48 20.18 -10.65
CA LYS A 430 -8.14 18.87 -10.53
C LYS A 430 -9.62 19.01 -10.87
N LYS A 431 -10.12 18.18 -11.79
CA LYS A 431 -11.53 18.20 -12.19
C LYS A 431 -12.43 17.52 -11.15
N GLU A 432 -13.71 17.87 -11.16
CA GLU A 432 -14.72 17.26 -10.29
C GLU A 432 -14.81 15.74 -10.52
N LYS A 433 -14.90 15.33 -11.80
CA LYS A 433 -14.94 13.96 -12.29
C LYS A 433 -13.97 13.74 -13.44
N HIS A 434 -13.52 12.50 -13.62
CA HIS A 434 -12.77 12.13 -14.83
C HIS A 434 -13.71 12.02 -16.03
N ALA A 435 -13.12 12.01 -17.23
CA ALA A 435 -13.83 11.83 -18.50
C ALA A 435 -14.67 10.54 -18.51
N GLY A 436 -15.71 10.52 -19.36
CA GLY A 436 -16.56 9.34 -19.54
C GLY A 436 -15.79 8.17 -20.16
N MET A 437 -16.33 6.95 -20.06
CA MET A 437 -15.69 5.72 -20.55
C MET A 437 -15.24 5.81 -22.02
N GLY A 438 -16.07 6.39 -22.92
CA GLY A 438 -15.74 6.51 -24.34
C GLY A 438 -14.61 7.51 -24.66
N GLU A 439 -14.38 8.49 -23.77
CA GLU A 439 -13.27 9.44 -23.90
C GLU A 439 -11.99 8.87 -23.29
N LEU A 440 -12.09 8.14 -22.17
CA LEU A 440 -10.94 7.53 -21.49
C LEU A 440 -10.21 6.51 -22.37
N GLU A 441 -10.94 5.78 -23.21
CA GLU A 441 -10.37 4.82 -24.16
C GLU A 441 -9.39 5.47 -25.15
N ASN A 442 -9.69 6.71 -25.58
CA ASN A 442 -8.94 7.41 -26.62
C ASN A 442 -7.91 8.41 -26.06
N MET A 443 -7.83 8.52 -24.73
CA MET A 443 -6.96 9.46 -24.06
C MET A 443 -5.55 8.88 -23.94
N LYS A 444 -4.56 9.54 -24.55
CA LYS A 444 -3.15 9.21 -24.33
C LYS A 444 -2.81 9.33 -22.86
N ASN A 445 -2.25 8.29 -22.25
CA ASN A 445 -1.82 8.30 -20.85
C ASN A 445 -0.47 7.59 -20.68
N ARG A 446 0.17 7.67 -19.52
CA ARG A 446 1.35 6.84 -19.26
C ARG A 446 0.93 5.37 -19.10
N PRO A 447 1.79 4.40 -19.46
CA PRO A 447 1.62 3.01 -19.03
C PRO A 447 1.47 2.90 -17.52
N MET A 448 0.66 1.95 -17.03
CA MET A 448 0.35 1.81 -15.61
C MET A 448 1.61 1.71 -14.73
N ILE A 449 2.64 1.01 -15.21
CA ILE A 449 3.92 0.85 -14.52
C ILE A 449 4.68 2.17 -14.28
N LEU A 450 4.50 3.17 -15.14
CA LEU A 450 5.18 4.47 -15.00
C LEU A 450 4.40 5.45 -14.11
N ILE A 451 3.11 5.20 -13.86
CA ILE A 451 2.28 6.04 -12.98
C ILE A 451 2.34 5.57 -11.52
N GLY A 452 2.54 4.28 -11.29
CA GLY A 452 2.45 3.66 -9.96
C GLY A 452 1.00 3.28 -9.60
N GLY A 453 0.65 2.03 -9.92
CA GLY A 453 -0.70 1.42 -9.74
C GLY A 453 -1.32 1.57 -8.35
#